data_AF-A0A925Q4K3-F1
#
_entry.id   AF-A0A925Q4K3-F1
#
_cell.length_a   1.000
_cell.length_b   1.000
_cell.length_c   1.000
_cell.angle_alpha   90.00
_cell.angle_beta   90.00
_cell.angle_gamma   90.00
#
_symmetry.space_group_name_H-M   'P 1'
#
loop_
_entity.id
_entity.type
_entity.pdbx_description
1 polymer ?
#
loop_
_entity_poly.entity_id
_entity_poly.type
_entity_poly.pdbx_seq_one_letter_code
_entity_poly.pdbx_strand_id
1 'polypeptide(L)'
;MSARRTIAFRTGCAWRYLPREYPPWATAYGYFRQWRLSGVWQRINDRLRALVRQAAGRESQPSAAILDSQSVKTTARGGPARGFDAGKQIAGRKRHLLVDVLGLVMVAVVHAASVQDYDGARVVFERVRHRFSRLRLIWADSAYARKGLPGWVRALRERRKLHLEVVKRQPEQKGFVVQPRRWVVERTFAWLGFHRRLSKDYEALPETSEALIYVAMIRLMLARLA
;
A
#
# COMPACT_ATOMS: atom_id res chain seq x y z
N MET A 1 30.00 -0.73 -1.10
CA MET A 1 30.13 0.73 -0.90
C MET A 1 28.84 1.28 -0.26
N SER A 2 28.92 1.56 1.05
CA SER A 2 28.02 2.32 1.95
C SER A 2 26.50 2.07 2.00
N ALA A 3 26.09 1.27 2.99
CA ALA A 3 24.72 1.12 3.48
C ALA A 3 24.13 2.37 4.21
N ARG A 4 24.78 3.55 4.11
CA ARG A 4 24.45 4.74 4.93
C ARG A 4 23.51 5.77 4.29
N ARG A 5 22.61 5.41 3.38
CA ARG A 5 21.87 6.43 2.61
C ARG A 5 20.44 6.75 3.01
N THR A 6 19.86 6.15 4.07
CA THR A 6 18.46 6.50 4.41
C THR A 6 18.06 6.18 5.85
N ILE A 7 18.64 6.92 6.78
CA ILE A 7 18.42 6.74 8.22
C ILE A 7 16.95 6.97 8.57
N ALA A 8 16.35 8.11 8.21
CA ALA A 8 14.99 8.47 8.68
C ALA A 8 13.89 7.44 8.41
N PHE A 9 13.89 6.76 7.26
CA PHE A 9 12.80 5.84 6.89
C PHE A 9 13.01 4.43 7.43
N ARG A 10 14.25 3.91 7.40
CA ARG A 10 14.56 2.57 7.92
C ARG A 10 14.60 2.56 9.45
N THR A 11 15.22 3.58 10.06
CA THR A 11 15.36 3.67 11.52
C THR A 11 14.16 4.33 12.20
N GLY A 12 13.26 4.97 11.45
CA GLY A 12 12.09 5.66 12.02
C GLY A 12 12.41 6.97 12.72
N CYS A 13 13.59 7.54 12.47
CA CYS A 13 13.99 8.82 13.04
C CYS A 13 13.01 9.95 12.64
N ALA A 14 12.57 10.75 13.60
CA ALA A 14 11.76 11.92 13.31
C ALA A 14 12.57 12.92 12.48
N TRP A 15 11.90 13.68 11.59
CA TRP A 15 12.58 14.60 10.68
C TRP A 15 13.56 15.55 11.39
N ARG A 16 13.14 16.12 12.53
CA ARG A 16 13.96 17.06 13.32
C ARG A 16 15.24 16.47 13.91
N TYR A 17 15.33 15.14 13.99
CA TYR A 17 16.50 14.41 14.45
C TYR A 17 17.31 13.83 13.29
N LEU A 18 17.14 14.37 12.07
CA LEU A 18 18.05 14.05 10.97
C LEU A 18 19.50 14.37 11.39
N PRO A 19 20.45 13.43 11.19
CA PRO A 19 21.85 13.68 11.50
C PRO A 19 22.44 14.85 10.69
N ARG A 20 23.48 15.47 11.24
CA ARG A 20 24.06 16.72 10.71
C ARG A 20 24.71 16.56 9.32
N GLU A 21 25.07 15.34 8.93
CA GLU A 21 25.59 15.02 7.59
C GLU A 21 24.53 15.08 6.48
N TYR A 22 23.25 15.20 6.84
CA TYR A 22 22.16 15.41 5.89
C TYR A 22 21.79 16.90 5.78
N PRO A 23 21.14 17.31 4.68
CA PRO A 23 20.59 18.66 4.58
C PRO A 23 19.69 19.01 5.78
N PRO A 24 19.56 20.31 6.11
CA PRO A 24 18.69 20.76 7.18
C PRO A 24 17.30 20.09 7.11
N TRP A 25 16.79 19.63 8.25
CA TRP A 25 15.59 18.80 8.27
C TRP A 25 14.39 19.47 7.59
N ALA A 26 14.28 20.80 7.70
CA ALA A 26 13.21 21.60 7.10
C ALA A 26 13.27 21.52 5.58
N THR A 27 14.47 21.60 5.00
CA THR A 27 14.71 21.45 3.55
C THR A 27 14.39 20.03 3.09
N ALA A 28 14.91 19.02 3.78
CA ALA A 28 14.66 17.62 3.44
C ALA A 28 13.17 17.27 3.49
N TYR A 29 12.48 17.69 4.55
CA TYR A 29 11.03 17.52 4.68
C TYR A 29 10.26 18.36 3.66
N GLY A 30 10.72 19.57 3.34
CA GLY A 30 10.14 20.44 2.32
C GLY A 30 10.05 19.76 0.96
N TYR A 31 11.16 19.19 0.48
CA TYR A 31 11.18 18.39 -0.75
C TYR A 31 10.29 17.16 -0.66
N PHE A 32 10.37 16.40 0.43
CA PHE A 32 9.51 15.24 0.64
C PHE A 32 8.02 15.60 0.53
N ARG A 33 7.60 16.70 1.19
CA ARG A 33 6.23 17.22 1.16
C ARG A 33 5.83 17.67 -0.22
N GLN A 34 6.69 18.41 -0.93
CA GLN A 34 6.43 18.85 -2.29
C GLN A 34 6.21 17.65 -3.23
N TRP A 35 7.05 16.62 -3.11
CA TRP A 35 6.95 15.40 -3.91
C TRP A 35 5.71 14.57 -3.58
N ARG A 36 5.29 14.56 -2.31
CA ARG A 36 4.00 13.99 -1.90
C ARG A 36 2.84 14.73 -2.56
N LEU A 37 2.80 16.05 -2.44
CA LEU A 37 1.70 16.88 -2.99
C LEU A 37 1.60 16.79 -4.51
N SER A 38 2.74 16.71 -5.21
CA SER A 38 2.79 16.59 -6.67
C SER A 38 2.72 15.15 -7.20
N GLY A 39 2.57 14.15 -6.32
CA GLY A 39 2.47 12.73 -6.70
C GLY A 39 3.77 12.10 -7.25
N VAL A 40 4.92 12.77 -7.09
CA VAL A 40 6.23 12.30 -7.60
C VAL A 40 6.58 10.93 -7.04
N TRP A 41 6.35 10.70 -5.74
CA TRP A 41 6.64 9.40 -5.11
C TRP A 41 5.92 8.23 -5.78
N GLN A 42 4.64 8.41 -6.13
CA GLN A 42 3.89 7.37 -6.81
C GLN A 42 4.40 7.14 -8.24
N ARG A 43 4.75 8.20 -8.98
CA ARG A 43 5.31 8.08 -10.34
C ARG A 43 6.65 7.34 -10.36
N ILE A 44 7.53 7.62 -9.41
CA ILE A 44 8.80 6.89 -9.27
C ILE A 44 8.52 5.41 -8.97
N ASN A 45 7.60 5.13 -8.03
CA ASN A 45 7.17 3.77 -7.74
C ASN A 45 6.63 3.05 -8.98
N ASP A 46 5.78 3.69 -9.77
CA ASP A 46 5.22 3.11 -10.99
C ASP A 46 6.28 2.76 -12.02
N ARG A 47 7.26 3.65 -12.22
CA ARG A 47 8.36 3.42 -13.17
C ARG A 47 9.26 2.27 -12.72
N LEU A 48 9.67 2.26 -11.45
CA LEU A 48 10.50 1.17 -10.92
C LEU A 48 9.75 -0.15 -10.90
N ARG A 49 8.44 -0.14 -10.62
CA ARG A 49 7.60 -1.34 -10.68
C ARG A 49 7.58 -1.93 -12.09
N ALA A 50 7.45 -1.09 -13.12
CA ALA A 50 7.53 -1.55 -14.51
C ALA A 50 8.87 -2.23 -14.81
N LEU A 51 9.99 -1.61 -14.39
CA LEU A 51 11.34 -2.14 -14.60
C LEU A 51 11.56 -3.48 -13.88
N VAL A 52 11.20 -3.57 -12.59
CA VAL A 52 11.33 -4.82 -11.82
C VAL A 52 10.50 -5.93 -12.43
N ARG A 53 9.30 -5.62 -12.94
CA ARG A 53 8.46 -6.62 -13.62
C ARG A 53 9.09 -7.14 -14.89
N GLN A 54 9.66 -6.25 -15.71
CA GLN A 54 10.35 -6.62 -16.94
C GLN A 54 11.59 -7.47 -16.64
N ALA A 55 12.38 -7.09 -15.64
CA ALA A 55 13.53 -7.89 -15.17
C ALA A 55 13.10 -9.28 -14.67
N ALA A 56 11.90 -9.42 -14.14
CA ALA A 56 11.31 -10.70 -13.72
C ALA A 56 10.60 -11.45 -14.87
N GLY A 57 10.83 -11.09 -16.14
CA GLY A 57 10.23 -11.76 -17.31
C GLY A 57 8.72 -11.53 -17.45
N ARG A 58 8.19 -10.42 -16.92
CA ARG A 58 6.76 -10.09 -16.96
C ARG A 58 6.49 -8.77 -17.67
N GLU A 59 5.27 -8.65 -18.19
CA GLU A 59 4.74 -7.39 -18.72
C GLU A 59 4.85 -6.23 -17.72
N SER A 60 5.22 -5.05 -18.21
CA SER A 60 5.40 -3.83 -17.41
C SER A 60 4.13 -3.45 -16.61
N GLN A 61 2.96 -3.68 -17.20
CA GLN A 61 1.66 -3.56 -16.55
C GLN A 61 1.12 -4.95 -16.14
N PRO A 62 0.61 -5.10 -14.90
CA PRO A 62 0.07 -6.37 -14.44
C PRO A 62 -1.31 -6.62 -15.04
N SER A 63 -1.61 -7.90 -15.32
CA SER A 63 -2.96 -8.35 -15.66
C SER A 63 -3.79 -8.73 -14.44
N ALA A 64 -3.15 -8.98 -13.30
CA ALA A 64 -3.82 -9.33 -12.07
C ALA A 64 -3.17 -8.72 -10.82
N ALA A 65 -3.97 -8.50 -9.78
CA ALA A 65 -3.57 -7.87 -8.53
C ALA A 65 -4.28 -8.50 -7.31
N ILE A 66 -3.78 -8.21 -6.11
CA ILE A 66 -4.33 -8.65 -4.83
C ILE A 66 -4.63 -7.40 -4.00
N LEU A 67 -5.84 -7.33 -3.44
CA LEU A 67 -6.29 -6.26 -2.54
C LEU A 67 -6.43 -6.82 -1.13
N ASP A 68 -5.82 -6.14 -0.15
CA ASP A 68 -6.01 -6.42 1.26
C ASP A 68 -5.79 -5.16 2.11
N SER A 69 -6.21 -5.21 3.39
CA SER A 69 -6.12 -4.13 4.34
C SER A 69 -5.38 -4.52 5.63
N GLN A 70 -4.55 -3.59 6.12
CA GLN A 70 -3.89 -3.72 7.41
C GLN A 70 -4.28 -2.55 8.31
N SER A 71 -4.84 -2.85 9.48
CA SER A 71 -5.06 -1.86 10.54
C SER A 71 -3.80 -1.73 11.38
N VAL A 72 -3.35 -0.51 11.61
CA VAL A 72 -2.15 -0.17 12.37
C VAL A 72 -2.46 0.85 13.45
N LYS A 73 -1.80 0.70 14.60
CA LYS A 73 -1.93 1.65 15.70
C LYS A 73 -1.35 3.01 15.29
N THR A 74 -2.04 4.10 15.63
CA THR A 74 -1.47 5.45 15.57
C THR A 74 -0.86 5.84 16.90
N THR A 75 0.00 6.85 16.89
CA THR A 75 0.42 7.52 18.13
C THR A 75 -0.60 8.58 18.55
N ALA A 76 -0.43 9.18 19.74
CA ALA A 76 -1.24 10.32 20.21
C ALA A 76 -1.21 11.51 19.24
N ARG A 77 -0.17 11.60 18.39
CA ARG A 77 -0.01 12.66 17.37
C ARG A 77 -0.52 12.28 15.97
N GLY A 78 -1.23 11.16 15.81
CA GLY A 78 -1.70 10.61 14.53
C GLY A 78 -2.79 11.42 13.79
N GLY A 79 -2.97 12.70 14.12
CA GLY A 79 -3.94 13.59 13.49
C GLY A 79 -5.42 13.17 13.65
N PRO A 80 -6.35 13.89 12.99
CA PRO A 80 -7.78 13.66 13.13
C PRO A 80 -8.27 12.42 12.37
N ALA A 81 -7.58 12.02 11.29
CA ALA A 81 -7.94 10.87 10.47
C ALA A 81 -7.53 9.54 11.14
N ARG A 82 -8.11 9.25 12.30
CA ARG A 82 -7.93 8.02 13.09
C ARG A 82 -9.30 7.49 13.52
N GLY A 83 -9.39 6.19 13.77
CA GLY A 83 -10.62 5.54 14.20
C GLY A 83 -10.33 4.23 14.93
N PHE A 84 -11.40 3.53 15.31
CA PHE A 84 -11.29 2.22 15.97
C PHE A 84 -11.81 1.13 15.03
N ASP A 85 -10.97 0.14 14.76
CA ASP A 85 -11.36 -1.09 14.09
C ASP A 85 -11.82 -2.09 15.16
N ALA A 86 -13.14 -2.28 15.27
CA ALA A 86 -13.72 -3.18 16.27
C ALA A 86 -13.37 -4.64 16.02
N GLY A 87 -13.20 -5.06 14.76
CA GLY A 87 -12.87 -6.45 14.41
C GLY A 87 -11.44 -6.82 14.79
N LYS A 88 -10.50 -5.87 14.64
CA LYS A 88 -9.09 -6.07 15.01
C LYS A 88 -8.73 -5.50 16.38
N GLN A 89 -9.66 -4.81 17.04
CA GLN A 89 -9.46 -4.05 18.27
C GLN A 89 -8.27 -3.07 18.20
N ILE A 90 -8.14 -2.37 17.08
CA ILE A 90 -7.02 -1.44 16.82
C ILE A 90 -7.54 0.00 16.73
N ALA A 91 -7.05 0.85 17.63
CA ALA A 91 -7.17 2.30 17.50
C ALA A 91 -6.06 2.85 16.60
N GLY A 92 -6.42 3.35 15.42
CA GLY A 92 -5.49 3.98 14.51
C GLY A 92 -6.01 4.15 13.10
N ARG A 93 -5.25 3.65 12.12
CA ARG A 93 -5.54 3.79 10.69
C ARG A 93 -5.53 2.44 10.00
N LYS A 94 -6.21 2.38 8.87
CA LYS A 94 -6.21 1.21 7.98
C LYS A 94 -5.52 1.58 6.67
N ARG A 95 -4.69 0.65 6.18
CA ARG A 95 -3.91 0.76 4.95
C ARG A 95 -4.45 -0.26 3.97
N HIS A 96 -5.10 0.18 2.91
CA HIS A 96 -5.45 -0.69 1.79
C HIS A 96 -4.33 -0.66 0.76
N LEU A 97 -3.83 -1.84 0.41
CA LEU A 97 -2.83 -2.00 -0.65
C LEU A 97 -3.41 -2.84 -1.77
N LEU A 98 -3.30 -2.31 -2.99
CA LEU A 98 -3.40 -3.10 -4.20
C LEU A 98 -1.98 -3.42 -4.67
N VAL A 99 -1.64 -4.70 -4.71
CA VAL A 99 -0.31 -5.17 -5.14
C VAL A 99 -0.43 -6.08 -6.35
N ASP A 100 0.59 -6.10 -7.20
CA ASP A 100 0.65 -7.11 -8.27
C ASP A 100 1.08 -8.49 -7.74
N VAL A 101 1.15 -9.48 -8.64
CA VAL A 101 1.56 -10.85 -8.32
C VAL A 101 3.00 -10.99 -7.82
N LEU A 102 3.84 -9.96 -7.93
CA LEU A 102 5.19 -9.93 -7.35
C LEU A 102 5.22 -9.26 -5.96
N GLY A 103 4.07 -8.79 -5.46
CA GLY A 103 3.96 -8.00 -4.24
C GLY A 103 4.39 -6.55 -4.40
N LEU A 104 4.44 -6.04 -5.63
CA LEU A 104 4.79 -4.64 -5.87
C LEU A 104 3.54 -3.76 -5.77
N VAL A 105 3.59 -2.74 -4.92
CA VAL A 105 2.45 -1.85 -4.66
C VAL A 105 2.09 -1.06 -5.91
N MET A 106 0.84 -1.17 -6.33
CA MET A 106 0.22 -0.42 -7.41
C MET A 106 -0.51 0.82 -6.86
N VAL A 107 -1.25 0.64 -5.77
CA VAL A 107 -2.00 1.70 -5.09
C VAL A 107 -1.94 1.47 -3.58
N ALA A 108 -1.64 2.52 -2.83
CA ALA A 108 -1.83 2.59 -1.39
C ALA A 108 -2.91 3.62 -1.07
N VAL A 109 -3.82 3.27 -0.16
CA VAL A 109 -4.82 4.18 0.43
C VAL A 109 -4.76 4.04 1.94
N VAL A 110 -4.65 5.15 2.65
CA VAL A 110 -4.66 5.17 4.12
C VAL A 110 -5.82 6.02 4.62
N HIS A 111 -6.57 5.51 5.58
CA HIS A 111 -7.69 6.22 6.19
C HIS A 111 -7.89 5.79 7.65
N ALA A 112 -8.86 6.40 8.35
CA ALA A 112 -9.21 6.02 9.71
C ALA A 112 -9.57 4.52 9.80
N ALA A 113 -9.23 3.86 10.91
CA ALA A 113 -9.45 2.42 11.05
C ALA A 113 -10.93 2.01 11.19
N SER A 114 -11.81 2.95 11.52
CA SER A 114 -13.27 2.76 11.57
C SER A 114 -13.91 2.58 10.20
N VAL A 115 -13.25 3.03 9.13
CA VAL A 115 -13.74 2.87 7.76
C VAL A 115 -13.70 1.38 7.39
N GLN A 116 -14.84 0.91 6.90
CA GLN A 116 -15.01 -0.49 6.52
C GLN A 116 -14.23 -0.83 5.26
N ASP A 117 -13.82 -2.09 5.11
CA ASP A 117 -12.97 -2.50 4.00
C ASP A 117 -13.61 -2.26 2.62
N TYR A 118 -14.94 -2.39 2.56
CA TYR A 118 -15.73 -2.02 1.39
C TYR A 118 -15.53 -0.56 0.98
N ASP A 119 -15.69 0.39 1.91
CA ASP A 119 -15.62 1.82 1.63
C ASP A 119 -14.19 2.24 1.28
N GLY A 120 -13.20 1.67 1.98
CA GLY A 120 -11.78 1.85 1.66
C GLY A 120 -11.40 1.32 0.27
N ALA A 121 -11.94 0.15 -0.11
CA ALA A 121 -11.71 -0.44 -1.43
C ALA A 121 -12.24 0.43 -2.57
N ARG A 122 -13.38 1.10 -2.41
CA ARG A 122 -13.91 2.01 -3.44
C ARG A 122 -12.90 3.10 -3.78
N VAL A 123 -12.22 3.67 -2.78
CA VAL A 123 -11.17 4.69 -2.98
C VAL A 123 -9.98 4.10 -3.74
N VAL A 124 -9.58 2.86 -3.43
CA VAL A 124 -8.52 2.16 -4.18
C VAL A 124 -8.92 2.01 -5.65
N PHE A 125 -10.14 1.55 -5.91
CA PHE A 125 -10.60 1.31 -7.27
C PHE A 125 -10.81 2.59 -8.08
N GLU A 126 -11.27 3.69 -7.48
CA GLU A 126 -11.29 5.00 -8.15
C GLU A 126 -9.88 5.42 -8.60
N ARG A 127 -8.84 5.20 -7.79
CA ARG A 127 -7.44 5.45 -8.19
C ARG A 127 -6.95 4.52 -9.30
N VAL A 128 -7.60 3.37 -9.51
CA VAL A 128 -7.29 2.40 -10.58
C VAL A 128 -8.11 2.65 -11.84
N ARG A 129 -9.22 3.37 -11.77
CA ARG A 129 -10.23 3.53 -12.85
C ARG A 129 -9.61 3.79 -14.22
N HIS A 130 -8.72 4.78 -14.30
CA HIS A 130 -8.06 5.20 -15.54
C HIS A 130 -6.59 4.74 -15.66
N ARG A 131 -6.14 3.82 -14.80
CA ARG A 131 -4.74 3.34 -14.75
C ARG A 131 -4.67 1.83 -14.99
N PHE A 132 -3.50 1.30 -15.32
CA PHE A 132 -3.31 -0.17 -15.47
C PHE A 132 -4.30 -0.80 -16.47
N SER A 133 -4.16 -0.44 -17.74
CA SER A 133 -5.05 -0.87 -18.83
C SER A 133 -5.14 -2.39 -19.01
N ARG A 134 -4.07 -3.12 -18.65
CA ARG A 134 -3.99 -4.58 -18.73
C ARG A 134 -4.65 -5.28 -17.52
N LEU A 135 -4.84 -4.59 -16.40
CA LEU A 135 -5.38 -5.18 -15.17
C LEU A 135 -6.83 -5.62 -15.39
N ARG A 136 -7.10 -6.92 -15.22
CA ARG A 136 -8.43 -7.53 -15.37
C ARG A 136 -8.91 -8.23 -14.11
N LEU A 137 -8.02 -8.87 -13.37
CA LEU A 137 -8.38 -9.74 -12.24
C LEU A 137 -7.83 -9.21 -10.94
N ILE A 138 -8.66 -9.15 -9.90
CA ILE A 138 -8.28 -8.67 -8.58
C ILE A 138 -8.81 -9.65 -7.55
N TRP A 139 -7.91 -10.27 -6.78
CA TRP A 139 -8.29 -11.13 -5.66
C TRP A 139 -8.43 -10.31 -4.38
N ALA A 140 -9.46 -10.59 -3.61
CA ALA A 140 -9.68 -10.01 -2.28
C ALA A 140 -10.35 -11.04 -1.36
N ASP A 141 -10.35 -10.78 -0.05
CA ASP A 141 -11.03 -11.65 0.92
C ASP A 141 -12.55 -11.42 0.99
N SER A 142 -13.22 -12.25 1.79
CA SER A 142 -14.68 -12.21 1.96
C SER A 142 -15.23 -10.88 2.51
N ALA A 143 -14.42 -10.05 3.16
CA ALA A 143 -14.86 -8.74 3.66
C ALA A 143 -15.23 -7.80 2.49
N TYR A 144 -14.64 -8.00 1.31
CA TYR A 144 -14.88 -7.21 0.11
C TYR A 144 -16.10 -7.66 -0.72
N ALA A 145 -16.78 -8.76 -0.36
CA ALA A 145 -18.02 -9.18 -1.06
C ALA A 145 -19.26 -8.35 -0.70
N ARG A 146 -19.18 -7.51 0.34
CA ARG A 146 -20.34 -6.79 0.88
C ARG A 146 -20.80 -5.66 -0.05
N LYS A 147 -22.06 -5.25 0.12
CA LYS A 147 -22.68 -4.08 -0.53
C LYS A 147 -22.52 -4.02 -2.06
N GLY A 148 -22.45 -5.17 -2.73
CA GLY A 148 -22.38 -5.25 -4.19
C GLY A 148 -21.05 -4.77 -4.81
N LEU A 149 -19.96 -4.70 -4.04
CA LEU A 149 -18.66 -4.20 -4.53
C LEU A 149 -18.20 -4.87 -5.82
N PRO A 150 -18.30 -6.21 -6.00
CA PRO A 150 -17.83 -6.84 -7.23
C PRO A 150 -18.59 -6.35 -8.47
N GLY A 151 -19.90 -6.10 -8.35
CA GLY A 151 -20.72 -5.52 -9.41
C GLY A 151 -20.32 -4.09 -9.72
N TRP A 152 -20.13 -3.27 -8.69
CA TRP A 152 -19.67 -1.88 -8.85
C TRP A 152 -18.29 -1.79 -9.50
N VAL A 153 -17.33 -2.62 -9.08
CA VAL A 153 -15.98 -2.71 -9.68
C VAL A 153 -16.05 -3.14 -11.14
N ARG A 154 -16.94 -4.08 -11.49
CA ARG A 154 -17.14 -4.51 -12.87
C ARG A 154 -17.72 -3.40 -13.76
N ALA A 155 -18.56 -2.54 -13.19
CA ALA A 155 -19.17 -1.39 -13.87
C ALA A 155 -18.24 -0.16 -13.92
N LEU A 156 -17.17 -0.13 -13.12
CA LEU A 156 -16.27 1.02 -13.02
C LEU A 156 -15.59 1.42 -14.35
N ARG A 157 -15.41 0.44 -15.24
CA ARG A 157 -14.88 0.63 -16.60
C ARG A 157 -15.86 0.11 -17.63
N GLU A 158 -16.15 0.92 -18.64
CA GLU A 158 -16.97 0.52 -19.79
C GLU A 158 -16.30 -0.61 -20.59
N ARG A 159 -15.03 -0.38 -20.94
CA ARG A 159 -14.17 -1.34 -21.63
C ARG A 159 -13.10 -1.84 -20.69
N ARG A 160 -12.63 -3.05 -20.95
CA ARG A 160 -11.60 -3.70 -20.15
C ARG A 160 -11.97 -3.84 -18.67
N LYS A 161 -13.15 -4.44 -18.43
CA LYS A 161 -13.76 -4.59 -17.11
C LYS A 161 -12.80 -5.24 -16.11
N LEU A 162 -12.91 -4.78 -14.87
CA LEU A 162 -12.26 -5.38 -13.71
C LEU A 162 -13.15 -6.46 -13.13
N HIS A 163 -12.56 -7.60 -12.79
CA HIS A 163 -13.21 -8.67 -12.07
C HIS A 163 -12.61 -8.75 -10.67
N LEU A 164 -13.43 -8.43 -9.67
CA LEU A 164 -13.09 -8.63 -8.26
C LEU A 164 -13.53 -10.04 -7.87
N GLU A 165 -12.57 -10.94 -7.77
CA GLU A 165 -12.76 -12.31 -7.31
C GLU A 165 -12.58 -12.36 -5.79
N VAL A 166 -13.68 -12.63 -5.10
CA VAL A 166 -13.67 -12.73 -3.63
C VAL A 166 -13.42 -14.17 -3.22
N VAL A 167 -12.26 -14.42 -2.64
CA VAL A 167 -11.84 -15.74 -2.18
C VAL A 167 -12.56 -16.04 -0.87
N LYS A 168 -13.45 -17.02 -0.89
CA LYS A 168 -14.14 -17.51 0.32
C LYS A 168 -13.26 -18.53 1.03
N ARG A 169 -13.28 -18.49 2.36
CA ARG A 169 -12.77 -19.60 3.19
C ARG A 169 -13.72 -20.78 3.00
N GLN A 170 -13.20 -21.96 2.68
CA GLN A 170 -14.04 -23.15 2.59
C GLN A 170 -14.56 -23.51 3.99
N PRO A 171 -15.88 -23.70 4.19
CA PRO A 171 -16.48 -23.87 5.51
C PRO A 171 -16.03 -25.16 6.22
N GLU A 172 -15.62 -26.18 5.48
CA GLU A 172 -15.15 -27.47 6.01
C GLU A 172 -13.66 -27.46 6.41
N GLN A 173 -12.96 -26.36 6.17
CA GLN A 173 -11.50 -26.31 6.24
C GLN A 173 -11.02 -25.99 7.67
N LYS A 174 -10.62 -27.03 8.42
CA LYS A 174 -9.94 -26.90 9.72
C LYS A 174 -8.46 -26.49 9.54
N GLY A 175 -8.01 -25.46 10.25
CA GLY A 175 -6.62 -25.00 10.25
C GLY A 175 -6.32 -23.76 9.37
N PHE A 176 -5.04 -23.39 9.29
CA PHE A 176 -4.55 -22.32 8.41
C PHE A 176 -4.15 -22.94 7.07
N VAL A 177 -4.96 -22.70 6.03
CA VAL A 177 -4.61 -23.06 4.65
C VAL A 177 -4.27 -21.79 3.90
N VAL A 178 -3.09 -21.78 3.28
CA VAL A 178 -2.64 -20.66 2.45
C VAL A 178 -3.60 -20.51 1.29
N GLN A 179 -4.40 -19.44 1.30
CA GLN A 179 -5.24 -19.09 0.17
C GLN A 179 -4.34 -18.72 -1.02
N PRO A 180 -4.55 -19.29 -2.22
CA PRO A 180 -3.73 -19.00 -3.37
C PRO A 180 -3.60 -17.49 -3.57
N ARG A 181 -2.34 -17.01 -3.65
CA ARG A 181 -1.95 -15.62 -3.94
C ARG A 181 -2.25 -14.56 -2.85
N ARG A 182 -3.06 -14.84 -1.82
CA ARG A 182 -3.33 -13.88 -0.72
C ARG A 182 -2.07 -13.56 0.10
N TRP A 183 -1.22 -14.57 0.30
CA TRP A 183 0.06 -14.42 1.00
C TRP A 183 0.99 -13.36 0.37
N VAL A 184 0.78 -12.97 -0.90
CA VAL A 184 1.61 -12.00 -1.60
C VAL A 184 1.45 -10.59 -1.02
N VAL A 185 0.21 -10.16 -0.74
CA VAL A 185 -0.05 -8.85 -0.12
C VAL A 185 0.30 -8.84 1.36
N GLU A 186 0.06 -9.94 2.07
CA GLU A 186 0.50 -10.13 3.46
C GLU A 186 2.03 -10.03 3.60
N ARG A 187 2.77 -10.69 2.70
CA ARG A 187 4.23 -10.54 2.61
C ARG A 187 4.64 -9.10 2.30
N THR A 188 3.86 -8.39 1.50
CA THR A 188 4.11 -6.96 1.22
C THR A 188 3.96 -6.12 2.49
N PHE A 189 2.92 -6.35 3.29
CA PHE A 189 2.80 -5.72 4.60
C PHE A 189 3.97 -6.06 5.53
N ALA A 190 4.46 -7.31 5.52
CA ALA A 190 5.65 -7.70 6.27
C ALA A 190 6.90 -6.93 5.82
N TRP A 191 7.09 -6.72 4.50
CA TRP A 191 8.18 -5.89 3.97
C TRP A 191 8.11 -4.43 4.46
N LEU A 192 6.91 -3.87 4.56
CA LEU A 192 6.72 -2.53 5.14
C LEU A 192 7.09 -2.52 6.62
N GLY A 193 6.86 -3.60 7.35
CA GLY A 193 7.25 -3.77 8.76
C GLY A 193 8.76 -3.66 9.02
N PHE A 194 9.61 -3.96 8.03
CA PHE A 194 11.07 -3.75 8.15
C PHE A 194 11.50 -2.28 8.16
N HIS A 195 10.57 -1.37 7.88
CA HIS A 195 10.79 0.06 8.00
C HIS A 195 10.15 0.51 9.31
N ARG A 196 10.97 0.84 10.33
CA ARG A 196 10.45 1.17 11.67
C ARG A 196 9.42 2.31 11.62
N ARG A 197 9.55 3.24 10.67
CA ARG A 197 8.57 4.33 10.46
C ARG A 197 7.17 3.86 10.05
N LEU A 198 7.05 2.65 9.50
CA LEU A 198 5.79 2.06 9.05
C LEU A 198 5.26 0.98 10.01
N SER A 199 6.00 0.58 11.05
CA SER A 199 5.53 -0.43 12.03
C SER A 199 4.33 0.04 12.86
N LYS A 200 4.23 1.36 13.06
CA LYS A 200 3.04 2.09 13.53
C LYS A 200 2.82 3.28 12.59
N ASP A 201 1.66 3.92 12.66
CA ASP A 201 1.47 5.19 11.96
C ASP A 201 1.80 6.37 12.89
N TYR A 202 2.94 7.00 12.61
CA TYR A 202 3.45 8.17 13.34
C TYR A 202 3.00 9.49 12.70
N GLU A 203 2.39 9.46 11.52
CA GLU A 203 2.20 10.66 10.71
C GLU A 203 0.84 11.32 10.99
N ALA A 204 0.83 12.65 11.03
CA ALA A 204 -0.41 13.40 11.24
C ALA A 204 -1.39 13.28 10.07
N LEU A 205 -0.91 13.06 8.84
CA LEU A 205 -1.72 13.04 7.62
C LEU A 205 -1.65 11.66 6.94
N PRO A 206 -2.79 11.05 6.53
CA PRO A 206 -2.79 9.77 5.83
C PRO A 206 -1.98 9.78 4.53
N GLU A 207 -1.98 10.89 3.80
CA GLU A 207 -1.24 11.05 2.55
C GLU A 207 0.28 11.01 2.78
N THR A 208 0.74 11.41 3.97
CA THR A 208 2.15 11.24 4.36
C THR A 208 2.46 9.76 4.53
N SER A 209 1.59 9.00 5.19
CA SER A 209 1.74 7.55 5.33
C SER A 209 1.72 6.83 3.98
N GLU A 210 0.84 7.23 3.06
CA GLU A 210 0.82 6.74 1.67
C GLU A 210 2.15 6.99 0.95
N ALA A 211 2.67 8.22 1.03
CA ALA A 211 3.97 8.56 0.43
C ALA A 211 5.12 7.72 1.01
N LEU A 212 5.12 7.49 2.34
CA LEU A 212 6.12 6.66 3.00
C LEU A 212 6.07 5.20 2.54
N ILE A 213 4.87 4.66 2.27
CA ILE A 213 4.70 3.32 1.68
C ILE A 213 5.37 3.28 0.30
N TYR A 214 5.13 4.27 -0.56
CA TYR A 214 5.80 4.33 -1.86
C TYR A 214 7.32 4.46 -1.73
N VAL A 215 7.83 5.28 -0.81
CA VAL A 215 9.28 5.38 -0.53
C VAL A 215 9.87 4.03 -0.12
N ALA A 216 9.19 3.27 0.76
CA ALA A 216 9.64 1.95 1.17
C ALA A 216 9.70 0.98 -0.03
N MET A 217 8.69 1.01 -0.90
CA MET A 217 8.64 0.17 -2.11
C MET A 217 9.70 0.56 -3.14
N ILE A 218 9.95 1.86 -3.34
CA ILE A 218 11.03 2.36 -4.19
C ILE A 218 12.36 1.77 -3.77
N ARG A 219 12.68 1.78 -2.47
CA ARG A 219 13.93 1.21 -1.94
C ARG A 219 14.05 -0.28 -2.22
N LEU A 220 12.98 -1.02 -1.96
CA LEU A 220 12.93 -2.45 -2.24
C LEU A 220 13.13 -2.74 -3.73
N MET A 221 12.53 -1.96 -4.62
CA MET A 221 12.65 -2.14 -6.06
C MET A 221 14.03 -1.75 -6.59
N LEU A 222 14.64 -0.68 -6.06
CA LEU A 222 16.03 -0.32 -6.39
C LEU A 222 17.00 -1.45 -6.00
N ALA A 223 16.79 -2.09 -4.84
CA ALA A 223 17.61 -3.24 -4.44
C ALA A 223 17.40 -4.50 -5.30
N ARG A 224 16.25 -4.62 -5.99
CA ARG A 224 15.98 -5.74 -6.92
C ARG A 224 16.53 -5.51 -8.32
N LEU A 225 16.87 -4.27 -8.66
CA LEU A 225 17.42 -3.87 -9.96
C LEU A 225 18.94 -3.70 -9.92
N ALA A 226 19.53 -3.74 -8.73
CA ALA A 226 20.97 -3.63 -8.49
C ALA A 226 21.68 -4.98 -8.65
#